data_AF-A0AAQ6AGI9-F1
#
_entry.id   AF-A0AAQ6AGI9-F1
#
_cell.length_a   1.000
_cell.length_b   1.000
_cell.length_c   1.000
_cell.angle_alpha   90.00
_cell.angle_beta   90.00
_cell.angle_gamma   90.00
#
_symmetry.space_group_name_H-M   'P 1'
#
loop_
_entity.id
_entity.type
_entity.pdbx_description
1 polymer ?
#
loop_
_entity_poly.entity_id
_entity_poly.type
_entity_poly.pdbx_seq_one_letter_code
_entity_poly.pdbx_strand_id
1 'polypeptide(L)'
;MVPPTCWSVMDNIYAKNKQHYQLGCFANYLAHSQLVGCVRTVKTTTWFEEHLTEDNQEYMRKTMAEEYRRQTAEKLNPLKDEPWQRHEWTEGSRRVGLVAVKLGMAPIWTKTGEKHAVTMLQVQDCHVIKCLPREEYDGHTAALVVGGKNVSPFHRSEHYMEMFRNAGVPPKQKITTFKVSDNAIIKPGTPLYAAHFRPGQYVDVTAKSIGKGFQGVMKRWGFKGQPASHGQTKTHRRPGASGPGGDPAKVFKGKKMPGRMGNIYVTAFGLKIWRVNTKYNVLYVNGSVPGHRNCVLKVKINTHTHTQLNVSVKSKVNSSLLTVQTETSDLAPGKHCHTCKTV
;
A
#
# COMPACT_ATOMS: atom_id res chain seq x y z
N MET A 1 19.22 -41.62 0.95
CA MET A 1 18.22 -41.09 1.92
C MET A 1 18.10 -39.59 1.65
N VAL A 2 16.98 -39.15 1.06
CA VAL A 2 16.73 -37.73 0.82
C VAL A 2 16.39 -37.09 2.18
N PRO A 3 17.10 -36.05 2.63
CA PRO A 3 16.76 -35.40 3.90
C PRO A 3 15.35 -34.80 3.82
N PRO A 4 14.54 -34.88 4.89
CA PRO A 4 13.21 -34.29 4.90
C PRO A 4 13.31 -32.79 4.56
N THR A 5 12.39 -32.30 3.72
CA THR A 5 12.32 -30.88 3.38
C THR A 5 12.16 -30.06 4.67
N CYS A 6 12.69 -28.84 4.72
CA CYS A 6 12.62 -28.00 5.92
C CYS A 6 11.16 -27.79 6.40
N TRP A 7 10.19 -27.81 5.47
CA TRP A 7 8.76 -27.87 5.78
C TRP A 7 8.35 -29.12 6.55
N SER A 8 8.86 -30.30 6.23
CA SER A 8 8.58 -31.54 6.98
C SER A 8 9.15 -31.49 8.41
N VAL A 9 10.31 -30.83 8.60
CA VAL A 9 10.90 -30.63 9.94
C VAL A 9 10.10 -29.58 10.73
N MET A 10 9.72 -28.47 10.10
CA MET A 10 8.84 -27.46 10.72
C MET A 10 7.47 -28.05 11.04
N ASP A 11 6.85 -28.76 10.11
CA ASP A 11 5.54 -29.37 10.30
C ASP A 11 5.60 -30.47 11.38
N ASN A 12 6.73 -31.17 11.58
CA ASN A 12 6.91 -32.07 12.73
C ASN A 12 7.07 -31.33 14.08
N ILE A 13 7.78 -30.20 14.11
CA ILE A 13 7.91 -29.37 15.33
C ILE A 13 6.54 -28.74 15.68
N TYR A 14 5.78 -28.29 14.68
CA TYR A 14 4.44 -27.73 14.87
C TYR A 14 3.35 -28.81 15.07
N ALA A 15 3.47 -30.00 14.48
CA ALA A 15 2.56 -31.12 14.71
C ALA A 15 2.71 -31.68 16.13
N LYS A 16 3.92 -31.68 16.71
CA LYS A 16 4.10 -31.95 18.15
C LYS A 16 3.37 -30.91 19.02
N ASN A 17 3.28 -29.65 18.58
CA ASN A 17 2.47 -28.62 19.25
C ASN A 17 0.95 -28.78 19.01
N LYS A 18 0.53 -29.43 17.90
CA LYS A 18 -0.87 -29.69 17.57
C LYS A 18 -1.40 -31.01 18.17
N GLN A 19 -0.54 -31.99 18.45
CA GLN A 19 -0.91 -33.24 19.13
C GLN A 19 -1.42 -33.03 20.58
N HIS A 20 -1.22 -31.85 21.16
CA HIS A 20 -1.86 -31.47 22.43
C HIS A 20 -3.27 -30.86 22.27
N TYR A 21 -3.79 -30.78 21.05
CA TYR A 21 -5.15 -30.34 20.74
C TYR A 21 -5.84 -31.39 19.87
N GLN A 22 -6.38 -32.43 20.50
CA GLN A 22 -7.53 -33.27 20.06
C GLN A 22 -7.50 -34.57 20.87
N LEU A 23 -7.96 -34.52 22.12
CA LEU A 23 -8.60 -35.67 22.75
C LEU A 23 -10.02 -35.24 23.07
N GLY A 24 -10.88 -35.49 22.09
CA GLY A 24 -12.33 -35.35 22.21
C GLY A 24 -12.91 -36.38 23.17
N CYS A 25 -14.11 -36.04 23.63
CA CYS A 25 -15.03 -36.82 24.45
C CYS A 25 -14.94 -38.34 24.22
N PHE A 26 -14.49 -39.07 25.25
CA PHE A 26 -14.93 -40.44 25.46
C PHE A 26 -16.05 -40.41 26.50
N ALA A 27 -17.28 -40.64 26.03
CA ALA A 27 -18.38 -41.01 26.90
C ALA A 27 -18.11 -42.42 27.43
N ASN A 28 -17.97 -42.56 28.73
CA ASN A 28 -18.19 -43.82 29.42
C ASN A 28 -18.95 -43.55 30.71
N TYR A 29 -20.16 -44.13 30.75
CA TYR A 29 -20.96 -44.32 31.95
C TYR A 29 -20.13 -45.08 32.99
N LEU A 30 -20.02 -44.53 34.20
CA LEU A 30 -20.14 -45.24 35.48
C LEU A 30 -19.91 -44.24 36.62
N ALA A 31 -20.83 -44.28 37.59
CA ALA A 31 -20.92 -43.37 38.72
C ALA A 31 -19.71 -43.47 39.66
N HIS A 32 -19.19 -42.33 40.12
CA HIS A 32 -18.97 -41.94 41.53
C HIS A 32 -17.97 -40.76 41.66
N SER A 33 -18.38 -39.75 42.45
CA SER A 33 -17.60 -38.59 42.91
C SER A 33 -17.06 -37.61 41.86
N GLN A 34 -17.70 -36.44 41.75
CA GLN A 34 -17.16 -35.29 41.02
C GLN A 34 -16.05 -34.60 41.84
N LEU A 35 -14.84 -35.14 41.80
CA LEU A 35 -13.64 -34.34 42.01
C LEU A 35 -13.30 -33.68 40.66
N VAL A 36 -13.74 -32.43 40.49
CA VAL A 36 -13.37 -31.60 39.33
C VAL A 36 -11.88 -31.24 39.47
N GLY A 37 -11.01 -32.13 39.02
CA GLY A 37 -9.59 -31.88 38.89
C GLY A 37 -9.37 -30.81 37.82
N CYS A 38 -9.20 -29.56 38.26
CA CYS A 38 -8.80 -28.47 37.38
C CYS A 38 -7.33 -28.67 37.01
N VAL A 39 -7.06 -29.39 35.92
CA VAL A 39 -5.71 -29.52 35.35
C VAL A 39 -5.32 -28.15 34.81
N ARG A 40 -4.56 -27.39 35.59
CA ARG A 40 -3.91 -26.17 35.12
C ARG A 40 -2.79 -26.58 34.15
N THR A 41 -3.07 -26.59 32.86
CA THR A 41 -2.03 -26.71 31.84
C THR A 41 -1.20 -25.43 31.86
N VAL A 42 -0.02 -25.46 32.48
CA VAL A 42 0.95 -24.38 32.39
C VAL A 42 1.54 -24.42 30.97
N LYS A 43 1.13 -23.49 30.12
CA LYS A 43 1.70 -23.33 28.78
C LYS A 43 2.88 -22.36 28.89
N THR A 44 4.10 -22.88 28.82
CA THR A 44 5.31 -22.05 28.67
C THR A 44 5.39 -21.53 27.24
N THR A 45 5.71 -20.26 27.08
CA THR A 45 5.93 -19.65 25.76
C THR A 45 7.31 -20.03 25.26
N THR A 46 7.39 -20.75 24.15
CA THR A 46 8.67 -21.11 23.52
C THR A 46 8.97 -20.25 22.30
N TRP A 47 10.25 -20.13 21.94
CA TRP A 47 10.70 -19.54 20.68
C TRP A 47 11.51 -20.54 19.85
N PHE A 48 11.67 -20.26 18.57
CA PHE A 48 12.13 -21.26 17.60
C PHE A 48 13.56 -21.79 17.83
N GLU A 49 14.41 -21.06 18.57
CA GLU A 49 15.82 -21.41 18.81
C GLU A 49 16.03 -22.09 20.17
N GLU A 50 15.04 -22.09 21.06
CA GLU A 50 15.18 -22.46 22.47
C GLU A 50 15.72 -23.89 22.69
N HIS A 51 15.37 -24.80 21.79
CA HIS A 51 15.72 -26.22 21.90
C HIS A 51 16.65 -26.70 20.76
N LEU A 52 17.30 -25.77 20.05
CA LEU A 52 18.22 -26.10 18.95
C LEU A 52 19.67 -25.87 19.38
N THR A 53 20.55 -26.82 19.05
CA THR A 53 22.01 -26.62 19.10
C THR A 53 22.45 -25.55 18.10
N GLU A 54 23.59 -24.91 18.34
CA GLU A 54 24.11 -23.83 17.48
C GLU A 54 24.28 -24.27 16.02
N ASP A 55 24.84 -25.47 15.80
CA ASP A 55 24.98 -26.07 14.47
C ASP A 55 23.63 -26.24 13.75
N ASN A 56 22.60 -26.66 14.48
CA ASN A 56 21.25 -26.84 13.94
C ASN A 56 20.60 -25.48 13.62
N GLN A 57 20.83 -24.45 14.44
CA GLN A 57 20.33 -23.10 14.17
C GLN A 57 20.92 -22.56 12.87
N GLU A 58 22.23 -22.70 12.67
CA GLU A 58 22.89 -22.26 11.44
C GLU A 58 22.37 -23.01 10.21
N TYR A 59 22.27 -24.34 10.30
CA TYR A 59 21.74 -25.17 9.23
C TYR A 59 20.34 -24.72 8.82
N MET A 60 19.43 -24.56 9.80
CA MET A 60 18.05 -24.15 9.54
C MET A 60 17.97 -22.76 8.89
N ARG A 61 18.77 -21.78 9.33
CA ARG A 61 18.82 -20.44 8.72
C ARG A 61 19.31 -20.50 7.27
N LYS A 62 20.35 -21.29 6.98
CA LYS A 62 20.92 -21.47 5.63
C LYS A 62 19.90 -22.15 4.69
N THR A 63 19.34 -23.29 5.10
CA THR A 63 18.36 -24.05 4.31
C THR A 63 17.11 -23.23 4.02
N MET A 64 16.61 -22.45 4.99
CA MET A 64 15.45 -21.57 4.77
C MET A 64 15.74 -20.44 3.78
N ALA A 65 16.92 -19.83 3.86
CA ALA A 65 17.32 -18.79 2.92
C ALA A 65 17.48 -19.33 1.49
N GLU A 66 17.94 -20.56 1.32
CA GLU A 66 18.04 -21.25 0.02
C GLU A 66 16.67 -21.61 -0.53
N GLU A 67 15.80 -22.19 0.31
CA GLU A 67 14.45 -22.54 -0.08
C GLU A 67 13.65 -21.31 -0.54
N TYR A 68 13.78 -20.16 0.13
CA TYR A 68 13.06 -18.95 -0.27
C TYR A 68 13.62 -18.31 -1.52
N ARG A 69 14.93 -18.42 -1.75
CA ARG A 69 15.55 -18.07 -3.03
C ARG A 69 15.00 -18.95 -4.15
N ARG A 70 14.86 -20.26 -3.90
CA ARG A 70 14.26 -21.22 -4.84
C ARG A 70 12.80 -20.89 -5.15
N GLN A 71 11.95 -20.71 -4.12
CA GLN A 71 10.54 -20.34 -4.30
C GLN A 71 10.37 -19.04 -5.09
N THR A 72 11.22 -18.04 -4.83
CA THR A 72 11.17 -16.77 -5.57
C THR A 72 11.60 -16.96 -7.03
N ALA A 73 12.59 -17.81 -7.29
CA ALA A 73 13.06 -18.11 -8.64
C ALA A 73 12.04 -18.93 -9.46
N GLU A 74 11.37 -19.90 -8.83
CA GLU A 74 10.30 -20.69 -9.45
C GLU A 74 9.16 -19.79 -9.94
N LYS A 75 8.75 -18.79 -9.13
CA LYS A 75 7.67 -17.86 -9.48
C LYS A 75 8.05 -16.75 -10.46
N LEU A 76 9.29 -16.71 -10.95
CA LEU A 76 9.76 -15.65 -11.86
C LEU A 76 9.02 -15.65 -13.22
N ASN A 77 8.49 -16.79 -13.65
CA ASN A 77 7.93 -17.00 -14.99
C ASN A 77 6.38 -17.21 -14.98
N PRO A 78 5.59 -16.23 -14.52
CA PRO A 78 4.15 -16.40 -14.32
C PRO A 78 3.34 -16.66 -15.60
N LEU A 79 3.90 -16.32 -16.77
CA LEU A 79 3.22 -16.53 -18.06
C LEU A 79 3.29 -17.97 -18.56
N LYS A 80 4.25 -18.75 -18.07
CA LYS A 80 4.35 -20.19 -18.39
C LYS A 80 3.45 -21.02 -17.49
N ASP A 81 3.24 -20.56 -16.25
CA ASP A 81 2.49 -21.25 -15.21
C ASP A 81 0.98 -21.00 -15.31
N GLU A 82 0.32 -21.56 -16.33
CA GLU A 82 -1.14 -21.53 -16.51
C GLU A 82 -1.77 -20.17 -16.15
N PRO A 83 -1.50 -19.12 -16.95
CA PRO A 83 -2.02 -17.80 -16.66
C PRO A 83 -3.55 -17.79 -16.78
N TRP A 84 -4.21 -17.11 -15.85
CA TRP A 84 -5.64 -16.81 -15.99
C TRP A 84 -5.89 -15.97 -17.24
N GLN A 85 -7.13 -16.02 -17.74
CA GLN A 85 -7.55 -15.28 -18.92
C GLN A 85 -7.24 -13.79 -18.75
N ARG A 86 -6.65 -13.19 -19.79
CA ARG A 86 -6.32 -11.76 -19.81
C ARG A 86 -7.46 -11.03 -20.47
N HIS A 87 -8.06 -10.12 -19.73
CA HIS A 87 -9.10 -9.26 -20.27
C HIS A 87 -8.50 -7.97 -20.84
N GLU A 88 -9.24 -7.36 -21.75
CA GLU A 88 -8.89 -6.06 -22.31
C GLU A 88 -9.15 -4.93 -21.31
N TRP A 89 -8.49 -3.80 -21.55
CA TRP A 89 -8.73 -2.60 -20.76
C TRP A 89 -10.09 -1.99 -21.12
N THR A 90 -10.86 -1.67 -20.09
CA THR A 90 -12.16 -1.00 -20.20
C THR A 90 -12.13 0.32 -19.43
N GLU A 91 -12.99 1.26 -19.82
CA GLU A 91 -13.14 2.52 -19.11
C GLU A 91 -13.63 2.26 -17.66
N GLY A 92 -13.00 2.93 -16.69
CA GLY A 92 -13.27 2.69 -15.26
C GLY A 92 -12.55 1.48 -14.65
N SER A 93 -11.78 0.71 -15.44
CA SER A 93 -10.97 -0.40 -14.92
C SER A 93 -9.90 0.08 -13.93
N ARG A 94 -9.75 -0.66 -12.83
CA ARG A 94 -8.79 -0.38 -11.75
C ARG A 94 -7.81 -1.52 -11.64
N ARG A 95 -6.57 -1.29 -12.07
CA ARG A 95 -5.47 -2.25 -11.95
C ARG A 95 -4.88 -2.31 -10.54
N VAL A 96 -4.17 -3.41 -10.25
CA VAL A 96 -3.42 -3.62 -9.00
C VAL A 96 -2.34 -2.55 -8.79
N GLY A 97 -1.97 -2.30 -7.53
CA GLY A 97 -0.83 -1.46 -7.16
C GLY A 97 0.40 -2.26 -6.74
N LEU A 98 1.40 -1.59 -6.17
CA LEU A 98 2.65 -2.18 -5.70
C LEU A 98 2.88 -1.89 -4.21
N VAL A 99 3.64 -2.78 -3.58
CA VAL A 99 4.26 -2.54 -2.27
C VAL A 99 5.74 -2.24 -2.51
N ALA A 100 6.21 -1.10 -1.99
CA ALA A 100 7.58 -0.65 -2.20
C ALA A 100 8.24 -0.22 -0.88
N VAL A 101 9.54 0.00 -0.91
CA VAL A 101 10.38 0.46 0.20
C VAL A 101 10.93 1.84 -0.15
N LYS A 102 10.78 2.80 0.76
CA LYS A 102 11.30 4.15 0.58
C LYS A 102 12.81 4.15 0.81
N LEU A 103 13.62 4.34 -0.22
CA LEU A 103 15.08 4.40 -0.05
C LEU A 103 15.52 5.77 0.48
N GLY A 104 15.14 6.83 -0.23
CA GLY A 104 15.61 8.17 0.06
C GLY A 104 15.12 9.18 -0.96
N MET A 105 15.72 10.38 -0.95
CA MET A 105 15.38 11.45 -1.88
C MET A 105 16.63 11.86 -2.66
N ALA A 106 16.43 12.25 -3.92
CA ALA A 106 17.47 12.76 -4.79
C ALA A 106 16.91 13.94 -5.60
N PRO A 107 17.74 14.92 -6.00
CA PRO A 107 17.34 15.91 -6.98
C PRO A 107 17.41 15.32 -8.40
N ILE A 108 16.51 15.75 -9.28
CA ILE A 108 16.61 15.57 -10.73
C ILE A 108 16.46 16.92 -11.41
N TRP A 109 17.08 17.05 -12.58
CA TRP A 109 16.99 18.24 -13.41
C TRP A 109 16.20 17.92 -14.68
N THR A 110 15.28 18.79 -15.04
CA THR A 110 14.56 18.70 -16.31
C THR A 110 15.38 19.33 -17.43
N LYS A 111 14.97 19.08 -18.68
CA LYS A 111 15.57 19.73 -19.85
C LYS A 111 15.39 21.26 -19.84
N THR A 112 14.39 21.77 -19.13
CA THR A 112 14.15 23.22 -18.96
C THR A 112 15.07 23.87 -17.92
N GLY A 113 15.90 23.10 -17.22
CA GLY A 113 16.78 23.60 -16.16
C GLY A 113 16.11 23.69 -14.79
N GLU A 114 14.86 23.21 -14.64
CA GLU A 114 14.19 23.18 -13.35
C GLU A 114 14.67 22.02 -12.48
N LYS A 115 14.82 22.30 -11.18
CA LYS A 115 15.18 21.31 -10.16
C LYS A 115 13.92 20.73 -9.52
N HIS A 116 13.75 19.42 -9.59
CA HIS A 116 12.71 18.71 -8.85
C HIS A 116 13.30 17.75 -7.82
N ALA A 117 12.73 17.73 -6.62
CA ALA A 117 13.05 16.72 -5.62
C ALA A 117 12.21 15.47 -5.87
N VAL A 118 12.86 14.30 -5.93
CA VAL A 118 12.18 13.01 -6.11
C VAL A 118 12.51 12.05 -4.97
N THR A 119 11.53 11.22 -4.62
CA THR A 119 11.71 10.09 -3.71
C THR A 119 11.91 8.80 -4.52
N MET A 120 12.93 8.04 -4.15
CA MET A 120 13.22 6.71 -4.71
C MET A 120 12.45 5.63 -3.95
N LEU A 121 11.63 4.87 -4.66
CA LEU A 121 10.83 3.77 -4.10
C LEU A 121 11.26 2.45 -4.76
N GLN A 122 11.83 1.54 -3.98
CA GLN A 122 12.28 0.24 -4.49
C GLN A 122 11.19 -0.81 -4.31
N VAL A 123 10.87 -1.55 -5.36
CA VAL A 123 9.96 -2.69 -5.31
C VAL A 123 10.79 -3.93 -5.03
N GLN A 124 10.71 -4.43 -3.78
CA GLN A 124 11.42 -5.63 -3.32
C GLN A 124 10.44 -6.79 -3.21
N ASP A 125 10.64 -7.84 -4.02
CA ASP A 125 9.90 -9.11 -4.03
C ASP A 125 8.40 -8.95 -3.81
N CYS A 126 7.77 -8.09 -4.62
CA CYS A 126 6.34 -7.82 -4.56
C CYS A 126 5.57 -8.93 -5.27
N HIS A 127 4.68 -9.62 -4.55
CA HIS A 127 3.89 -10.74 -5.12
C HIS A 127 2.42 -10.61 -4.73
N VAL A 128 1.54 -11.10 -5.60
CA VAL A 128 0.12 -11.31 -5.28
C VAL A 128 0.02 -12.55 -4.38
N ILE A 129 -0.67 -12.44 -3.24
CA ILE A 129 -0.78 -13.52 -2.24
C ILE A 129 -2.14 -14.21 -2.34
N LYS A 130 -3.23 -13.44 -2.32
CA LYS A 130 -4.60 -13.96 -2.35
C LYS A 130 -5.45 -13.08 -3.25
N CYS A 131 -6.32 -13.72 -4.03
CA CYS A 131 -7.43 -13.06 -4.71
C CYS A 131 -8.69 -13.25 -3.88
N LEU A 132 -9.38 -12.16 -3.57
CA LEU A 132 -10.68 -12.16 -2.91
C LEU A 132 -11.73 -11.78 -3.95
N PRO A 133 -12.71 -12.66 -4.23
CA PRO A 133 -13.81 -12.33 -5.12
C PRO A 133 -14.71 -11.27 -4.48
N ARG A 134 -15.61 -10.70 -5.28
CA ARG A 134 -16.46 -9.58 -4.89
C ARG A 134 -17.34 -9.90 -3.67
N GLU A 135 -17.86 -11.11 -3.62
CA GLU A 135 -18.77 -11.62 -2.59
C GLU A 135 -18.07 -11.74 -1.23
N GLU A 136 -16.81 -12.19 -1.21
CA GLU A 136 -16.04 -12.38 0.03
C GLU A 136 -15.52 -11.07 0.63
N TYR A 137 -15.31 -10.03 -0.19
CA TYR A 137 -14.64 -8.81 0.26
C TYR A 137 -15.56 -7.68 0.74
N ASP A 138 -16.32 -7.06 -0.16
CA ASP A 138 -17.05 -5.79 0.09
C ASP A 138 -18.39 -5.76 -0.67
N GLY A 139 -18.80 -6.85 -1.32
CA GLY A 139 -20.01 -6.95 -2.14
C GLY A 139 -20.02 -6.09 -3.41
N HIS A 140 -19.02 -5.21 -3.60
CA HIS A 140 -18.98 -4.23 -4.70
C HIS A 140 -17.77 -4.34 -5.61
N THR A 141 -16.62 -4.82 -5.12
CA THR A 141 -15.37 -4.85 -5.91
C THR A 141 -14.50 -6.02 -5.46
N ALA A 142 -13.84 -6.69 -6.40
CA ALA A 142 -12.83 -7.69 -6.08
C ALA A 142 -11.59 -7.05 -5.42
N ALA A 143 -10.83 -7.85 -4.68
CA ALA A 143 -9.66 -7.37 -3.98
C ALA A 143 -8.46 -8.29 -4.14
N LEU A 144 -7.31 -7.71 -4.46
CA LEU A 144 -6.04 -8.42 -4.49
C LEU A 144 -5.22 -8.08 -3.25
N VAL A 145 -4.80 -9.12 -2.55
CA VAL A 145 -3.90 -9.04 -1.42
C VAL A 145 -2.48 -9.16 -1.95
N VAL A 146 -1.68 -8.10 -1.78
CA VAL A 146 -0.31 -8.02 -2.28
C VAL A 146 0.64 -7.84 -1.11
N GLY A 147 1.76 -8.55 -1.14
CA GLY A 147 2.82 -8.45 -0.15
C GLY A 147 4.14 -8.01 -0.75
N GLY A 148 4.94 -7.31 0.05
CA GLY A 148 6.30 -6.91 -0.34
C GLY A 148 7.27 -7.00 0.83
N LYS A 149 8.57 -7.06 0.47
CA LYS A 149 9.73 -7.26 1.34
C LYS A 149 9.70 -8.59 2.10
N ASN A 150 10.66 -9.47 1.86
CA ASN A 150 10.72 -10.78 2.53
C ASN A 150 11.09 -10.62 4.00
N VAL A 151 10.55 -11.51 4.83
CA VAL A 151 10.86 -11.61 6.26
C VAL A 151 11.05 -13.06 6.67
N SER A 152 11.71 -13.24 7.81
CA SER A 152 11.83 -14.54 8.45
C SER A 152 10.46 -15.12 8.81
N PRO A 153 10.25 -16.45 8.64
CA PRO A 153 9.01 -17.13 8.98
C PRO A 153 8.80 -17.26 10.49
N PHE A 154 9.88 -17.31 11.27
CA PHE A 154 9.85 -17.70 12.68
C PHE A 154 9.05 -16.74 13.57
N HIS A 155 8.83 -15.51 13.10
CA HIS A 155 8.13 -14.44 13.83
C HIS A 155 6.73 -14.19 13.26
N ARG A 156 6.12 -15.20 12.63
CA ARG A 156 4.80 -15.11 12.00
C ARG A 156 3.86 -16.14 12.57
N SER A 157 2.59 -15.75 12.71
CA SER A 157 1.52 -16.66 13.08
C SER A 157 1.27 -17.67 11.97
N GLU A 158 0.89 -18.89 12.36
CA GLU A 158 0.57 -20.01 11.49
C GLU A 158 -0.46 -19.65 10.42
N HIS A 159 -1.48 -18.84 10.75
CA HIS A 159 -2.49 -18.40 9.79
C HIS A 159 -1.90 -17.61 8.61
N TYR A 160 -0.96 -16.70 8.88
CA TYR A 160 -0.27 -15.98 7.81
C TYR A 160 0.66 -16.90 7.02
N MET A 161 1.29 -17.86 7.70
CA MET A 161 2.16 -18.85 7.05
C MET A 161 1.38 -19.73 6.08
N GLU A 162 0.21 -20.23 6.46
CA GLU A 162 -0.70 -20.98 5.59
C GLU A 162 -1.08 -20.17 4.34
N MET A 163 -1.42 -18.89 4.52
CA MET A 163 -1.70 -17.98 3.40
C MET A 163 -0.52 -17.86 2.43
N PHE A 164 0.71 -17.81 2.93
CA PHE A 164 1.92 -17.76 2.10
C PHE A 164 2.23 -19.11 1.42
N ARG A 165 2.01 -20.22 2.12
CA ARG A 165 2.14 -21.60 1.59
C ARG A 165 1.20 -21.82 0.41
N ASN A 166 -0.07 -21.43 0.55
CA ASN A 166 -1.09 -21.55 -0.50
C ASN A 166 -0.72 -20.74 -1.76
N ALA A 167 -0.04 -19.61 -1.60
CA ALA A 167 0.45 -18.80 -2.70
C ALA A 167 1.82 -19.28 -3.26
N GLY A 168 2.53 -20.15 -2.54
CA GLY A 168 3.88 -20.60 -2.88
C GLY A 168 4.92 -19.46 -2.87
N VAL A 169 4.78 -18.49 -1.96
CA VAL A 169 5.68 -17.34 -1.84
C VAL A 169 6.30 -17.26 -0.45
N PRO A 170 7.50 -16.70 -0.29
CA PRO A 170 8.08 -16.51 1.03
C PRO A 170 7.28 -15.47 1.84
N PRO A 171 7.34 -15.53 3.19
CA PRO A 171 6.63 -14.60 4.05
C PRO A 171 7.02 -13.14 3.79
N LYS A 172 6.01 -12.26 3.74
CA LYS A 172 6.18 -10.83 3.41
C LYS A 172 6.00 -9.94 4.65
N GLN A 173 6.76 -8.84 4.73
CA GLN A 173 6.73 -7.93 5.88
C GLN A 173 5.36 -7.27 5.99
N LYS A 174 4.93 -6.67 4.89
CA LYS A 174 3.72 -5.86 4.80
C LYS A 174 2.81 -6.47 3.75
N ILE A 175 1.59 -6.77 4.18
CA ILE A 175 0.49 -7.19 3.32
C ILE A 175 -0.47 -6.00 3.20
N THR A 176 -0.91 -5.72 1.97
CA THR A 176 -1.90 -4.66 1.69
C THR A 176 -2.90 -5.12 0.65
N THR A 177 -4.15 -4.76 0.87
CA THR A 177 -5.24 -5.03 -0.06
C THR A 177 -5.40 -3.89 -1.05
N PHE A 178 -5.56 -4.22 -2.33
CA PHE A 178 -5.91 -3.31 -3.41
C PHE A 178 -7.30 -3.66 -3.90
N LYS A 179 -8.16 -2.65 -4.09
CA LYS A 179 -9.45 -2.81 -4.77
C LYS A 179 -9.20 -2.83 -6.27
N VAL A 180 -9.67 -3.87 -6.95
CA VAL A 180 -9.35 -4.16 -8.36
C VAL A 180 -10.65 -4.49 -9.08
N SER A 181 -10.78 -4.07 -10.34
CA SER A 181 -11.92 -4.47 -11.16
C SER A 181 -11.77 -5.91 -11.65
N ASP A 182 -12.88 -6.55 -11.99
CA ASP A 182 -12.91 -7.98 -12.33
C ASP A 182 -12.04 -8.31 -13.55
N ASN A 183 -11.92 -7.37 -14.51
CA ASN A 183 -11.06 -7.50 -15.68
C ASN A 183 -9.54 -7.40 -15.38
N ALA A 184 -9.15 -6.97 -14.17
CA ALA A 184 -7.76 -6.74 -13.79
C ALA A 184 -7.29 -7.68 -12.67
N ILE A 185 -7.98 -8.81 -12.49
CA ILE A 185 -7.62 -9.86 -11.55
C ILE A 185 -6.36 -10.59 -12.04
N ILE A 186 -5.47 -10.92 -11.10
CA ILE A 186 -4.19 -11.60 -11.36
C ILE A 186 -4.11 -12.83 -10.47
N LYS A 187 -3.59 -13.93 -11.04
CA LYS A 187 -3.36 -15.19 -10.32
C LYS A 187 -2.45 -14.98 -9.08
N PRO A 188 -2.79 -15.56 -7.92
CA PRO A 188 -1.89 -15.63 -6.77
C PRO A 188 -0.51 -16.20 -7.12
N GLY A 189 0.54 -15.73 -6.43
CA GLY A 189 1.93 -16.11 -6.68
C GLY A 189 2.63 -15.29 -7.77
N THR A 190 1.90 -14.47 -8.54
CA THR A 190 2.49 -13.65 -9.62
C THR A 190 3.43 -12.56 -9.07
N PRO A 191 4.67 -12.44 -9.56
CA PRO A 191 5.58 -11.37 -9.22
C PRO A 191 5.19 -10.05 -9.89
N LEU A 192 5.36 -8.94 -9.19
CA LEU A 192 5.08 -7.60 -9.66
C LEU A 192 6.36 -6.74 -9.61
N TYR A 193 6.67 -6.10 -10.73
CA TYR A 193 7.88 -5.29 -10.91
C TYR A 193 7.58 -3.79 -10.97
N ALA A 194 8.63 -2.97 -10.82
CA ALA A 194 8.51 -1.52 -10.97
C ALA A 194 8.04 -1.09 -12.38
N ALA A 195 8.29 -1.92 -13.40
CA ALA A 195 7.84 -1.71 -14.78
C ALA A 195 6.30 -1.68 -14.93
N HIS A 196 5.54 -2.07 -13.90
CA HIS A 196 4.09 -1.93 -13.87
C HIS A 196 3.64 -0.47 -14.03
N PHE A 197 4.45 0.47 -13.56
CA PHE A 197 4.22 1.90 -13.78
C PHE A 197 5.09 2.43 -14.92
N ARG A 198 4.57 3.43 -15.63
CA ARG A 198 5.28 4.11 -16.73
C ARG A 198 5.61 5.56 -16.33
N PRO A 199 6.75 6.13 -16.80
CA PRO A 199 7.05 7.54 -16.64
C PRO A 199 5.91 8.43 -17.13
N GLY A 200 5.67 9.56 -16.46
CA GLY A 200 4.57 10.49 -16.77
C GLY A 200 3.25 10.18 -16.06
N GLN A 201 3.07 8.98 -15.52
CA GLN A 201 1.87 8.62 -14.76
C GLN A 201 1.82 9.29 -13.37
N TYR A 202 0.61 9.48 -12.85
CA TYR A 202 0.37 9.95 -11.50
C TYR A 202 -0.01 8.80 -10.58
N VAL A 203 0.58 8.78 -9.39
CA VAL A 203 0.37 7.76 -8.37
C VAL A 203 0.00 8.37 -7.03
N ASP A 204 -0.73 7.60 -6.26
CA ASP A 204 -0.99 7.88 -4.85
C ASP A 204 -0.15 6.94 -4.00
N VAL A 205 0.47 7.49 -2.96
CA VAL A 205 1.36 6.75 -2.08
C VAL A 205 0.86 6.83 -0.65
N THR A 206 0.54 5.68 -0.06
CA THR A 206 0.08 5.55 1.33
C THR A 206 1.15 4.91 2.19
N ALA A 207 1.51 5.56 3.29
CA ALA A 207 2.44 5.00 4.27
C ALA A 207 2.14 5.49 5.69
N LYS A 208 2.74 4.86 6.69
CA LYS A 208 2.72 5.38 8.06
C LYS A 208 3.61 6.61 8.16
N SER A 209 3.04 7.72 8.61
CA SER A 209 3.76 8.95 8.92
C SER A 209 4.74 8.75 10.08
N ILE A 210 5.80 9.57 10.13
CA ILE A 210 6.79 9.53 11.21
C ILE A 210 6.08 9.84 12.54
N GLY A 211 6.19 8.92 13.51
CA GLY A 211 5.65 9.11 14.85
C GLY A 211 6.47 10.14 15.61
N LYS A 212 5.82 11.15 16.17
CA LYS A 212 6.45 12.17 17.03
C LYS A 212 6.09 11.97 18.52
N GLY A 213 5.44 10.87 18.89
CA GLY A 213 4.99 10.63 20.27
C GLY A 213 3.87 11.59 20.71
N PHE A 214 3.75 11.83 22.02
CA PHE A 214 2.83 12.82 22.57
C PHE A 214 3.37 14.23 22.32
N GLN A 215 2.60 15.09 21.67
CA GLN A 215 3.01 16.43 21.28
C GLN A 215 2.03 17.49 21.82
N GLY A 216 2.59 18.63 22.21
CA GLY A 216 1.83 19.82 22.59
C GLY A 216 1.10 20.47 21.42
N VAL A 217 0.18 21.39 21.73
CA VAL A 217 -0.72 22.01 20.73
C VAL A 217 -0.01 22.82 19.65
N MET A 218 1.10 23.47 19.97
CA MET A 218 1.87 24.25 18.99
C MET A 218 2.41 23.36 17.87
N LYS A 219 3.03 22.23 18.22
CA LYS A 219 3.63 21.31 17.23
C LYS A 219 2.61 20.41 16.55
N ARG A 220 1.53 20.02 17.26
CA ARG A 220 0.47 19.16 16.71
C ARG A 220 -0.49 19.89 15.79
N TRP A 221 -0.86 21.13 16.13
CA TRP A 221 -1.93 21.88 15.47
C TRP A 221 -1.52 23.23 14.92
N GLY A 222 -0.27 23.67 15.11
CA GLY A 222 0.22 24.96 14.63
C GLY A 222 -0.29 26.17 15.44
N PHE A 223 -0.63 25.99 16.72
CA PHE A 223 -1.05 27.12 17.57
C PHE A 223 0.11 28.10 17.78
N LYS A 224 -0.17 29.41 17.76
CA LYS A 224 0.83 30.48 17.94
C LYS A 224 1.44 30.51 19.36
N GLY A 225 0.68 30.07 20.37
CA GLY A 225 1.09 30.19 21.78
C GLY A 225 0.86 31.60 22.33
N GLN A 226 1.57 31.94 23.39
CA GLN A 226 1.49 33.22 24.11
C GLN A 226 2.84 33.96 23.98
N PRO A 227 2.88 35.29 24.11
CA PRO A 227 4.13 36.05 24.03
C PRO A 227 5.15 35.59 25.09
N ALA A 228 6.43 35.82 24.80
CA ALA A 228 7.54 35.46 25.68
C ALA A 228 7.74 36.49 26.81
N SER A 229 7.56 37.79 26.52
CA SER A 229 7.75 38.92 27.44
C SER A 229 6.41 39.53 27.89
N HIS A 230 6.47 40.69 28.57
CA HIS A 230 5.32 41.48 29.06
C HIS A 230 4.45 40.74 30.08
N GLY A 231 5.07 40.20 31.13
CA GLY A 231 4.35 39.66 32.31
C GLY A 231 3.74 38.27 32.13
N GLN A 232 3.98 37.61 31.00
CA GLN A 232 3.43 36.27 30.77
C GLN A 232 4.11 35.22 31.66
N THR A 233 3.35 34.60 32.56
CA THR A 233 3.90 33.66 33.56
C THR A 233 3.47 32.22 33.27
N LYS A 234 4.43 31.35 32.92
CA LYS A 234 4.25 29.89 32.74
C LYS A 234 3.22 29.44 31.69
N THR A 235 2.79 30.30 30.77
CA THR A 235 1.76 29.95 29.77
C THR A 235 2.22 29.94 28.32
N HIS A 236 3.49 30.22 28.00
CA HIS A 236 4.01 30.42 26.62
C HIS A 236 3.56 29.37 25.57
N ARG A 237 3.33 28.12 25.98
CA ARG A 237 2.98 26.99 25.06
C ARG A 237 1.62 26.35 25.35
N ARG A 238 0.76 27.02 26.12
CA ARG A 238 -0.56 26.48 26.53
C ARG A 238 -1.61 26.68 25.42
N PRO A 239 -2.66 25.84 25.36
CA PRO A 239 -3.73 25.96 24.36
C PRO A 239 -4.59 27.21 24.47
N GLY A 240 -4.60 27.91 25.61
CA GLY A 240 -5.54 28.99 25.87
C GLY A 240 -6.95 28.45 26.14
N ALA A 241 -7.98 29.23 25.76
CA ALA A 241 -9.38 28.90 26.01
C ALA A 241 -9.83 27.64 25.24
N SER A 242 -10.47 26.71 25.96
CA SER A 242 -10.91 25.43 25.40
C SER A 242 -12.31 25.47 24.77
N GLY A 243 -13.14 26.45 25.12
CA GLY A 243 -14.51 26.62 24.62
C GLY A 243 -15.11 27.97 25.03
N PRO A 244 -16.37 28.23 24.64
CA PRO A 244 -17.07 29.50 24.92
C PRO A 244 -17.45 29.72 26.41
N GLY A 245 -17.08 28.81 27.32
CA GLY A 245 -17.46 28.92 28.73
C GLY A 245 -18.91 28.52 28.95
N GLY A 246 -19.69 29.45 29.54
CA GLY A 246 -21.06 29.31 30.08
C GLY A 246 -21.95 28.30 29.36
N ASP A 247 -22.66 28.71 28.31
CA ASP A 247 -23.46 27.79 27.48
C ASP A 247 -22.67 27.40 26.23
N PRO A 248 -22.53 26.10 25.88
CA PRO A 248 -23.12 24.88 26.47
C PRO A 248 -22.25 24.15 27.51
N ALA A 249 -21.44 24.86 28.30
CA ALA A 249 -20.60 24.36 29.41
C ALA A 249 -19.71 23.15 29.10
N LYS A 250 -19.37 22.91 27.82
CA LYS A 250 -18.66 21.71 27.39
C LYS A 250 -17.60 22.00 26.34
N VAL A 251 -16.64 21.09 26.25
CA VAL A 251 -15.69 21.07 25.14
C VAL A 251 -16.33 20.36 23.95
N PHE A 252 -16.38 21.04 22.80
CA PHE A 252 -16.91 20.43 21.57
C PHE A 252 -16.09 19.20 21.15
N LYS A 253 -16.79 18.15 20.69
CA LYS A 253 -16.16 16.95 20.14
C LYS A 253 -15.24 17.33 18.98
N GLY A 254 -14.04 16.76 18.94
CA GLY A 254 -13.03 17.09 17.92
C GLY A 254 -12.23 18.37 18.19
N LYS A 255 -12.38 19.03 19.35
CA LYS A 255 -11.53 20.16 19.74
C LYS A 255 -10.05 19.78 19.71
N LYS A 256 -9.24 20.64 19.09
CA LYS A 256 -7.79 20.48 18.96
C LYS A 256 -7.10 20.56 20.34
N MET A 257 -6.60 19.43 20.82
CA MET A 257 -5.93 19.26 22.12
C MET A 257 -4.55 18.58 21.97
N PRO A 258 -3.65 18.66 22.97
CA PRO A 258 -2.38 17.93 22.92
C PRO A 258 -2.61 16.42 22.85
N GLY A 259 -1.64 15.67 22.31
CA GLY A 259 -1.78 14.22 22.17
C GLY A 259 -0.83 13.60 21.16
N ARG A 260 -1.04 12.31 20.87
CA ARG A 260 -0.19 11.55 19.94
C ARG A 260 -0.24 12.16 18.54
N MET A 261 0.93 12.44 17.96
CA MET A 261 1.09 12.96 16.61
C MET A 261 1.89 11.98 15.73
N GLY A 262 1.41 11.75 14.51
CA GLY A 262 2.03 10.82 13.56
C GLY A 262 1.76 9.35 13.87
N ASN A 263 2.53 8.45 13.24
CA ASN A 263 2.30 6.99 13.26
C ASN A 263 0.90 6.55 12.77
N ILE A 264 0.26 7.41 11.99
CA ILE A 264 -1.01 7.14 11.29
C ILE A 264 -0.74 6.97 9.79
N TYR A 265 -1.59 6.22 9.09
CA TYR A 265 -1.52 6.11 7.63
C TYR A 265 -1.94 7.43 6.99
N VAL A 266 -1.10 7.94 6.10
CA VAL A 266 -1.35 9.15 5.31
C VAL A 266 -1.11 8.81 3.86
N THR A 267 -1.96 9.33 2.98
CA THR A 267 -1.83 9.20 1.53
C THR A 267 -1.41 10.53 0.94
N ALA A 268 -0.30 10.53 0.19
CA ALA A 268 0.06 11.63 -0.69
C ALA A 268 -0.52 11.35 -2.07
N PHE A 269 -1.34 12.27 -2.58
CA PHE A 269 -2.07 12.12 -3.83
C PHE A 269 -1.35 12.86 -4.97
N GLY A 270 -1.54 12.38 -6.20
CA GLY A 270 -1.11 13.14 -7.39
C GLY A 270 0.39 13.30 -7.56
N LEU A 271 1.18 12.28 -7.17
CA LEU A 271 2.63 12.31 -7.36
C LEU A 271 3.00 11.79 -8.75
N LYS A 272 3.67 12.61 -9.56
CA LYS A 272 4.13 12.23 -10.91
C LYS A 272 5.34 11.29 -10.85
N ILE A 273 5.39 10.29 -11.72
CA ILE A 273 6.56 9.44 -11.92
C ILE A 273 7.47 10.07 -12.97
N TRP A 274 8.72 10.33 -12.61
CA TRP A 274 9.71 10.91 -13.52
C TRP A 274 10.48 9.86 -14.30
N ARG A 275 10.87 8.78 -13.62
CA ARG A 275 11.71 7.72 -14.18
C ARG A 275 11.39 6.39 -13.51
N VAL A 276 11.59 5.30 -14.25
CA VAL A 276 11.52 3.93 -13.75
C VAL A 276 12.83 3.23 -14.11
N ASN A 277 13.44 2.56 -13.15
CA ASN A 277 14.62 1.73 -13.35
C ASN A 277 14.22 0.25 -13.23
N THR A 278 14.34 -0.47 -14.34
CA THR A 278 13.97 -1.89 -14.43
C THR A 278 14.99 -2.81 -13.77
N LYS A 279 16.29 -2.52 -13.86
CA LYS A 279 17.36 -3.37 -13.29
C LYS A 279 17.26 -3.47 -11.77
N TYR A 280 17.07 -2.35 -11.09
CA TYR A 280 16.98 -2.30 -9.63
C TYR A 280 15.55 -2.24 -9.09
N ASN A 281 14.55 -2.29 -9.98
CA ASN A 281 13.14 -2.13 -9.65
C ASN A 281 12.84 -0.87 -8.82
N VAL A 282 13.34 0.29 -9.26
CA VAL A 282 13.19 1.57 -8.55
C VAL A 282 12.29 2.54 -9.32
N LEU A 283 11.32 3.12 -8.62
CA LEU A 283 10.47 4.21 -9.09
C LEU A 283 10.99 5.55 -8.56
N TYR A 284 11.08 6.55 -9.43
CA TYR A 284 11.41 7.93 -9.07
C TYR A 284 10.13 8.76 -9.07
N VAL A 285 9.59 9.00 -7.88
CA VAL A 285 8.32 9.69 -7.67
C VAL A 285 8.55 11.14 -7.25
N ASN A 286 7.80 12.07 -7.82
CA ASN A 286 7.91 13.49 -7.52
C ASN A 286 7.60 13.81 -6.04
N GLY A 287 8.36 14.74 -5.48
CA GLY A 287 8.13 15.28 -4.14
C GLY A 287 8.41 14.30 -3.00
N SER A 288 7.77 14.58 -1.87
CA SER A 288 7.97 13.88 -0.60
C SER A 288 6.90 12.83 -0.37
N VAL A 289 7.33 11.64 0.04
CA VAL A 289 6.44 10.54 0.43
C VAL A 289 6.36 10.43 1.97
N PRO A 290 5.19 10.15 2.57
CA PRO A 290 5.07 9.95 4.01
C PRO A 290 5.94 8.81 4.53
N GLY A 291 6.46 8.96 5.76
CA GLY A 291 7.22 7.93 6.47
C GLY A 291 8.74 8.13 6.45
N HIS A 292 9.42 7.36 7.30
CA HIS A 292 10.88 7.37 7.45
C HIS A 292 11.57 6.62 6.29
N ARG A 293 12.90 6.75 6.19
CA ARG A 293 13.69 5.94 5.23
C ARG A 293 13.57 4.46 5.59
N ASN A 294 13.58 3.58 4.59
CA ASN A 294 13.38 2.12 4.67
C ASN A 294 11.99 1.68 5.16
N CYS A 295 11.00 2.58 5.20
CA CYS A 295 9.62 2.19 5.48
C CYS A 295 8.99 1.50 4.26
N VAL A 296 8.04 0.61 4.54
CA VAL A 296 7.23 -0.05 3.50
C VAL A 296 5.99 0.80 3.23
N LEU A 297 5.68 1.00 1.95
CA LEU A 297 4.60 1.86 1.47
C LEU A 297 3.77 1.17 0.38
N LYS A 298 2.53 1.64 0.26
CA LYS A 298 1.55 1.20 -0.73
C LYS A 298 1.51 2.23 -1.86
N VAL A 299 1.77 1.80 -3.09
CA VAL A 299 1.69 2.64 -4.29
C VAL A 299 0.51 2.16 -5.13
N LYS A 300 -0.39 3.06 -5.53
CA LYS A 300 -1.47 2.77 -6.47
C LYS A 300 -1.55 3.87 -7.52
N ILE A 301 -2.20 3.58 -8.65
CA ILE A 301 -2.51 4.63 -9.62
C ILE A 301 -3.47 5.66 -9.00
N ASN A 302 -3.27 6.93 -9.34
CA ASN A 302 -4.19 7.99 -8.92
C ASN A 302 -5.50 7.86 -9.68
N THR A 303 -6.62 7.88 -8.95
CA THR A 303 -7.97 7.82 -9.54
C THR A 303 -8.53 9.20 -9.91
N HIS A 304 -7.94 10.30 -9.40
CA HIS A 304 -8.46 11.65 -9.56
C HIS A 304 -8.00 12.36 -10.86
N THR A 305 -6.97 11.86 -11.54
CA THR A 305 -6.38 12.53 -12.71
C THR A 305 -7.03 12.19 -14.05
N HIS A 306 -7.84 11.12 -14.12
CA HIS A 306 -8.50 10.75 -15.38
C HIS A 306 -9.56 11.77 -15.82
N THR A 307 -10.11 12.55 -14.88
CA THR A 307 -11.13 13.56 -15.18
C THR A 307 -10.54 14.83 -15.81
N GLN A 308 -9.33 15.25 -15.42
CA GLN A 308 -8.76 16.53 -15.86
C GLN A 308 -8.08 16.45 -17.24
N LEU A 309 -7.43 15.32 -17.57
CA LEU A 309 -6.83 15.14 -18.90
C LEU A 309 -7.90 14.91 -19.98
N ASN A 310 -8.96 14.17 -19.68
CA ASN A 310 -10.06 13.97 -20.65
C ASN A 310 -10.91 15.24 -20.87
N VAL A 311 -11.02 16.13 -19.86
CA VAL A 311 -11.66 17.45 -20.04
C VAL A 311 -10.78 18.40 -20.87
N SER A 312 -9.46 18.38 -20.67
CA SER A 312 -8.54 19.21 -21.46
C SER A 312 -8.41 18.74 -22.92
N VAL A 313 -8.47 17.43 -23.17
CA VAL A 313 -8.44 16.88 -24.54
C VAL A 313 -9.78 17.13 -25.26
N LYS A 314 -10.93 16.94 -24.61
CA LYS A 314 -12.25 17.26 -25.23
C LYS A 314 -12.41 18.75 -25.54
N SER A 315 -11.95 19.65 -24.67
CA SER A 315 -12.02 21.09 -24.91
C SER A 315 -11.08 21.57 -26.03
N LYS A 316 -9.86 20.99 -26.15
CA LYS A 316 -8.96 21.30 -27.27
C LYS A 316 -9.45 20.78 -28.61
N VAL A 317 -10.02 19.57 -28.65
CA VAL A 317 -10.57 18.99 -29.89
C VAL A 317 -11.79 19.78 -30.39
N ASN A 318 -12.67 20.21 -29.49
CA ASN A 318 -13.82 21.05 -29.86
C ASN A 318 -13.40 22.47 -30.31
N SER A 319 -12.32 23.02 -29.74
CA SER A 319 -11.75 24.32 -30.18
C SER A 319 -11.09 24.26 -31.55
N SER A 320 -10.50 23.12 -31.94
CA SER A 320 -9.87 22.96 -33.27
C SER A 320 -10.84 22.57 -34.38
N LEU A 321 -12.03 22.04 -34.05
CA LEU A 321 -13.08 21.72 -35.01
C LEU A 321 -13.98 22.92 -35.35
N LEU A 322 -13.94 24.00 -34.56
CA LEU A 322 -14.73 25.21 -34.77
C LEU A 322 -14.02 26.30 -35.62
N THR A 323 -12.79 26.08 -36.06
CA THR A 323 -12.01 27.06 -36.85
C THR A 323 -11.82 26.69 -38.33
N VAL A 324 -12.51 25.68 -38.84
CA VAL A 324 -12.40 25.26 -40.25
C VAL A 324 -13.78 25.13 -40.91
N GLN A 325 -14.65 26.13 -40.78
CA GLN A 325 -15.82 26.32 -41.66
C GLN A 325 -16.24 27.79 -41.65
N THR A 326 -15.71 28.61 -42.57
CA THR A 326 -16.41 29.72 -43.25
C THR A 326 -15.46 30.43 -44.21
N GLU A 327 -15.16 29.81 -45.36
CA GLU A 327 -14.85 30.54 -46.60
C GLU A 327 -15.27 29.64 -47.76
N THR A 328 -16.53 29.75 -48.19
CA THR A 328 -16.94 29.47 -49.57
C THR A 328 -18.39 29.87 -49.80
N SER A 329 -18.56 30.66 -50.85
CA SER A 329 -19.76 30.91 -51.66
C SER A 329 -21.00 31.50 -50.99
N ASP A 330 -21.36 32.72 -51.40
CA ASP A 330 -22.70 32.97 -51.93
C ASP A 330 -22.66 34.12 -52.96
N LEU A 331 -22.92 33.75 -54.21
CA LEU A 331 -23.20 34.58 -55.37
C LEU A 331 -24.73 34.68 -55.51
N ALA A 332 -25.29 35.89 -55.58
CA ALA A 332 -26.62 36.11 -56.17
C ALA A 332 -26.82 37.60 -56.58
N PRO A 333 -27.72 37.89 -57.55
CA PRO A 333 -27.50 38.90 -58.58
C PRO A 333 -28.20 40.24 -58.35
N GLY A 334 -27.70 41.27 -59.04
CA GLY A 334 -27.97 42.67 -58.74
C GLY A 334 -29.24 43.31 -59.32
N LYS A 335 -29.34 44.62 -59.07
CA LYS A 335 -30.06 45.62 -59.87
C LYS A 335 -29.35 46.99 -59.76
N HIS A 336 -29.11 47.59 -60.93
CA HIS A 336 -28.94 48.99 -61.37
C HIS A 336 -29.18 50.15 -60.37
N CYS A 337 -28.64 51.38 -60.48
CA CYS A 337 -27.69 52.09 -61.36
C CYS A 337 -27.40 53.51 -60.77
N HIS A 338 -26.34 54.18 -61.28
CA HIS A 338 -26.02 55.63 -61.24
C HIS A 338 -25.73 56.26 -59.85
N THR A 339 -24.58 56.89 -59.60
CA THR A 339 -24.13 58.18 -60.15
C THR A 339 -22.66 58.48 -59.79
N CYS A 340 -22.11 59.40 -60.58
CA CYS A 340 -20.76 59.93 -60.67
C CYS A 340 -20.35 60.86 -59.49
N LYS A 341 -19.03 61.13 -59.41
CA LYS A 341 -18.32 62.35 -58.92
C LYS A 341 -17.75 62.38 -57.48
N THR A 342 -16.42 62.58 -57.43
CA THR A 342 -15.59 63.48 -56.56
C THR A 342 -16.12 63.78 -55.15
N VAL A 343 -15.35 63.62 -54.07
CA VAL A 343 -14.09 64.30 -53.70
C VAL A 343 -13.26 63.40 -52.79
#